data_AF-A0A2M7WJP8-F1
#
_entry.id   AF-A0A2M7WJP8-F1
#
_cell.length_a   1.000
_cell.length_b   1.000
_cell.length_c   1.000
_cell.angle_alpha   90.00
_cell.angle_beta   90.00
_cell.angle_gamma   90.00
#
_symmetry.space_group_name_H-M   'P 1'
#
loop_
_entity.id
_entity.type
_entity.pdbx_description
1 polymer ?
#
loop_
_entity_poly.entity_id
_entity_poly.type
_entity_poly.pdbx_seq_one_letter_code
_entity_poly.pdbx_strand_id
1 'polypeptide(L)'
;MRIVETYSHLNGLEYLLVHKRGLWREIQFVMKNVAAEMFKTKVSKEKTMKGKILYSPIGMNAEFKRLLRSKNWKESRVSYWVTKSERLIRKTLAMTPEEQKREIEAAGEIPIFSYNQTDFVKDRVAVEVQFGKYSFVAYDLFVKHLAFYVGDYIDVGIEILPMKSLQMHMSSGVPYYEGEFYNIVRQGRGVPAVPLIIIGIAP
;
A
#
# COMPACT_ATOMS: atom_id res chain seq x y z
N MET A 1 2.00 9.00 -16.37
CA MET A 1 2.23 9.88 -15.21
C MET A 1 3.73 9.98 -14.94
N ARG A 2 4.18 10.98 -14.17
CA ARG A 2 5.58 11.11 -13.75
C ARG A 2 5.74 10.90 -12.25
N ILE A 3 6.87 10.34 -11.87
CA ILE A 3 7.35 10.33 -10.48
C ILE A 3 7.84 11.75 -10.18
N VAL A 4 7.34 12.33 -9.10
CA VAL A 4 7.74 13.66 -8.62
C VAL A 4 8.67 13.49 -7.43
N GLU A 5 8.26 12.66 -6.48
CA GLU A 5 8.98 12.42 -5.23
C GLU A 5 9.13 10.93 -4.97
N THR A 6 10.19 10.57 -4.25
CA THR A 6 10.42 9.21 -3.79
C THR A 6 11.10 9.25 -2.43
N TYR A 7 10.52 8.55 -1.45
CA TYR A 7 11.11 8.37 -0.13
C TYR A 7 11.44 6.90 0.10
N SER A 8 12.69 6.62 0.45
CA SER A 8 13.18 5.28 0.80
C SER A 8 13.22 5.13 2.32
N HIS A 9 12.21 4.47 2.86
CA HIS A 9 12.15 4.14 4.29
C HIS A 9 12.89 2.83 4.55
N LEU A 10 13.79 2.83 5.55
CA LEU A 10 14.64 1.67 5.87
C LEU A 10 15.37 1.09 4.64
N ASN A 11 15.81 1.98 3.74
CA ASN A 11 16.53 1.63 2.51
C ASN A 11 15.77 0.66 1.59
N GLY A 12 14.42 0.71 1.57
CA GLY A 12 13.58 -0.15 0.75
C GLY A 12 13.85 -0.01 -0.76
N LEU A 13 14.15 1.20 -1.23
CA LEU A 13 14.50 1.44 -2.64
C LEU A 13 15.85 0.81 -2.97
N GLU A 14 16.85 1.01 -2.13
CA GLU A 14 18.18 0.45 -2.28
C GLU A 14 18.12 -1.07 -2.33
N TYR A 15 17.31 -1.69 -1.46
CA TYR A 15 17.05 -3.13 -1.51
C TYR A 15 16.53 -3.57 -2.90
N LEU A 16 15.54 -2.86 -3.47
CA LEU A 16 15.06 -3.18 -4.82
C LEU A 16 16.13 -2.95 -5.88
N LEU A 17 16.93 -1.88 -5.79
CA LEU A 17 17.97 -1.58 -6.77
C LEU A 17 19.08 -2.64 -6.79
N VAL A 18 19.39 -3.24 -5.64
CA VAL A 18 20.40 -4.31 -5.50
C VAL A 18 19.81 -5.67 -5.88
N HIS A 19 18.68 -6.06 -5.31
CA HIS A 19 18.17 -7.43 -5.38
C HIS A 19 17.09 -7.64 -6.45
N LYS A 20 16.34 -6.60 -6.80
CA LYS A 20 15.12 -6.70 -7.62
C LYS A 20 14.99 -5.56 -8.64
N ARG A 21 16.11 -5.16 -9.27
CA ARG A 21 16.17 -3.99 -10.17
C ARG A 21 15.19 -4.06 -11.34
N GLY A 22 14.87 -5.28 -11.81
CA GLY A 22 13.85 -5.52 -12.82
C GLY A 22 12.45 -5.07 -12.38
N LEU A 23 12.06 -5.36 -11.14
CA LEU A 23 10.77 -4.93 -10.58
C LEU A 23 10.69 -3.41 -10.46
N TRP A 24 11.77 -2.76 -10.02
CA TRP A 24 11.78 -1.29 -9.95
C TRP A 24 11.54 -0.66 -11.31
N ARG A 25 12.23 -1.12 -12.36
CA ARG A 25 12.00 -0.66 -13.73
C ARG A 25 10.58 -0.93 -14.21
N GLU A 26 10.00 -2.05 -13.82
CA GLU A 26 8.62 -2.42 -14.15
C GLU A 26 7.60 -1.49 -13.50
N ILE A 27 7.78 -1.12 -12.23
CA ILE A 27 6.93 -0.18 -11.51
C ILE A 27 7.03 1.23 -12.12
N GLN A 28 8.25 1.67 -12.45
CA GLN A 28 8.46 2.93 -13.18
C GLN A 28 7.76 2.92 -14.55
N PHE A 29 7.85 1.80 -15.27
CA PHE A 29 7.14 1.61 -16.54
C PHE A 29 5.63 1.72 -16.37
N VAL A 30 5.05 1.05 -15.36
CA VAL A 30 3.61 1.13 -15.06
C VAL A 30 3.19 2.58 -14.84
N MET A 31 3.84 3.31 -13.92
CA MET A 31 3.49 4.70 -13.63
C MET A 31 3.60 5.61 -14.86
N LYS A 32 4.65 5.41 -15.68
CA LYS A 32 4.85 6.15 -16.93
C LYS A 32 3.69 5.96 -17.91
N ASN A 33 3.17 4.74 -18.02
CA ASN A 33 2.12 4.38 -18.99
C ASN A 33 0.69 4.68 -18.52
N VAL A 34 0.48 5.14 -17.29
CA VAL A 34 -0.85 5.63 -16.86
C VAL A 34 -1.16 6.95 -17.56
N ALA A 35 -2.13 6.93 -18.47
CA ALA A 35 -2.63 8.09 -19.21
C ALA A 35 -3.65 8.89 -18.36
N ALA A 36 -3.15 9.62 -17.35
CA ALA A 36 -3.99 10.31 -16.37
C ALA A 36 -5.06 11.24 -16.99
N GLU A 37 -4.74 11.93 -18.08
CA GLU A 37 -5.66 12.86 -18.77
C GLU A 37 -6.94 12.17 -19.27
N MET A 38 -6.88 10.89 -19.66
CA MET A 38 -8.06 10.12 -20.05
C MET A 38 -9.05 9.92 -18.89
N PHE A 39 -8.59 10.07 -17.66
CA PHE A 39 -9.39 9.90 -16.45
C PHE A 39 -9.85 11.23 -15.84
N LYS A 40 -9.58 12.37 -16.48
CA LYS A 40 -10.10 13.69 -16.09
C LYS A 40 -11.55 13.87 -16.56
N THR A 41 -12.42 13.00 -16.06
CA THR A 41 -13.81 12.84 -16.55
C THR A 41 -14.86 13.07 -15.46
N LYS A 42 -14.45 13.19 -14.20
CA LYS A 42 -15.39 13.26 -13.06
C LYS A 42 -15.92 14.67 -12.89
N VAL A 43 -17.22 14.87 -13.09
CA VAL A 43 -17.90 16.13 -12.72
C VAL A 43 -18.18 16.15 -11.22
N SER A 44 -17.63 17.13 -10.51
CA SER A 44 -17.78 17.21 -9.06
C SER A 44 -19.17 17.68 -8.62
N LYS A 45 -19.69 17.04 -7.58
CA LYS A 45 -20.93 17.39 -6.88
C LYS A 45 -20.68 18.04 -5.51
N GLU A 46 -19.42 18.20 -5.11
CA GLU A 46 -19.05 18.73 -3.79
C GLU A 46 -19.28 20.24 -3.73
N LYS A 47 -19.77 20.75 -2.60
CA LYS A 47 -20.18 22.16 -2.43
C LYS A 47 -19.09 23.16 -2.85
N THR A 48 -17.83 22.87 -2.54
CA THR A 48 -16.66 23.74 -2.78
C THR A 48 -16.13 23.69 -4.22
N MET A 49 -16.58 22.76 -5.04
CA MET A 49 -16.02 22.49 -6.37
C MET A 49 -17.06 22.02 -7.39
N LYS A 50 -18.34 22.32 -7.13
CA LYS A 50 -19.48 21.89 -7.96
C LYS A 50 -19.26 22.26 -9.43
N GLY A 51 -19.42 21.28 -10.31
CA GLY A 51 -19.28 21.45 -11.76
C GLY A 51 -17.84 21.38 -12.30
N LYS A 52 -16.81 21.37 -11.45
CA LYS A 52 -15.42 21.17 -11.91
C LYS A 52 -15.23 19.76 -12.48
N ILE A 53 -14.43 19.66 -13.54
CA ILE A 53 -13.99 18.38 -14.11
C ILE A 53 -12.68 17.97 -13.41
N LEU A 54 -12.72 16.81 -12.76
CA LEU A 54 -11.68 16.27 -11.90
C LEU A 54 -11.18 14.94 -12.44
N TYR A 55 -9.99 14.54 -12.00
CA TYR A 55 -9.48 13.18 -12.17
C TYR A 55 -10.34 12.19 -11.37
N SER A 56 -10.73 11.10 -12.02
CA SER A 56 -11.52 10.02 -11.46
C SER A 56 -10.60 9.02 -10.73
N PRO A 57 -10.64 8.93 -9.39
CA PRO A 57 -9.85 7.96 -8.65
C PRO A 57 -10.13 6.52 -9.08
N ILE A 58 -11.40 6.21 -9.36
CA ILE A 58 -11.85 4.88 -9.81
C ILE A 58 -11.21 4.53 -11.16
N GLY A 59 -11.23 5.48 -12.11
CA GLY A 59 -10.65 5.26 -13.43
C GLY A 59 -9.13 5.08 -13.36
N MET A 60 -8.45 5.93 -12.59
CA MET A 60 -7.00 5.82 -12.39
C MET A 60 -6.61 4.51 -11.70
N ASN A 61 -7.31 4.10 -10.63
CA ASN A 61 -7.09 2.81 -9.97
C ASN A 61 -7.27 1.63 -10.94
N ALA A 62 -8.31 1.68 -11.77
CA ALA A 62 -8.55 0.64 -12.78
C ALA A 62 -7.41 0.55 -13.81
N GLU A 63 -6.84 1.68 -14.22
CA GLU A 63 -5.72 1.69 -15.17
C GLU A 63 -4.42 1.15 -14.55
N PHE A 64 -4.10 1.56 -13.31
CA PHE A 64 -3.01 0.97 -12.56
C PHE A 64 -3.18 -0.54 -12.42
N LYS A 65 -4.38 -0.99 -12.06
CA LYS A 65 -4.71 -2.42 -11.94
C LYS A 65 -4.50 -3.17 -13.25
N ARG A 66 -4.95 -2.60 -14.38
CA ARG A 66 -4.77 -3.19 -15.72
C ARG A 66 -3.28 -3.33 -16.06
N LEU A 67 -2.50 -2.28 -15.86
CA LEU A 67 -1.07 -2.25 -16.17
C LEU A 67 -0.26 -3.19 -15.25
N LEU A 68 -0.51 -3.19 -13.95
CA LEU A 68 0.14 -4.10 -13.00
C LEU A 68 -0.20 -5.55 -13.30
N ARG A 69 -1.48 -5.88 -13.58
CA ARG A 69 -1.87 -7.24 -13.97
C ARG A 69 -1.25 -7.68 -15.30
N SER A 70 -1.07 -6.77 -16.26
CA SER A 70 -0.35 -7.06 -17.51
C SER A 70 1.13 -7.44 -17.28
N LYS A 71 1.66 -7.11 -16.10
CA LYS A 71 3.00 -7.44 -15.63
C LYS A 71 3.01 -8.59 -14.61
N ASN A 72 1.92 -9.34 -14.52
CA ASN A 72 1.74 -10.51 -13.63
C ASN A 72 1.81 -10.17 -12.13
N TRP A 73 1.51 -8.93 -11.74
CA TRP A 73 1.22 -8.63 -10.34
C TRP A 73 -0.14 -9.21 -9.96
N LYS A 74 -0.19 -9.92 -8.84
CA LYS A 74 -1.38 -10.67 -8.41
C LYS A 74 -1.83 -10.23 -7.04
N GLU A 75 -3.11 -10.40 -6.79
CA GLU A 75 -3.66 -10.27 -5.46
C GLU A 75 -3.06 -11.32 -4.53
N SER A 76 -2.81 -10.94 -3.28
CA SER A 76 -2.34 -11.86 -2.25
C SER A 76 -3.16 -11.68 -0.98
N ARG A 77 -3.39 -12.78 -0.28
CA ARG A 77 -4.13 -12.84 0.98
C ARG A 77 -3.32 -13.61 2.00
N VAL A 78 -3.13 -13.02 3.17
CA VAL A 78 -2.47 -13.63 4.32
C VAL A 78 -3.49 -13.76 5.44
N SER A 79 -3.80 -15.00 5.78
CA SER A 79 -4.69 -15.33 6.91
C SER A 79 -3.89 -15.45 8.20
N TYR A 80 -4.50 -15.13 9.33
CA TYR A 80 -3.90 -15.28 10.66
C TYR A 80 -4.99 -15.39 11.73
N TRP A 81 -4.61 -15.82 12.93
CA TRP A 81 -5.51 -15.93 14.07
C TRP A 81 -5.13 -14.93 15.16
N VAL A 82 -6.12 -14.15 15.61
CA VAL A 82 -5.94 -13.18 16.69
C VAL A 82 -6.54 -13.70 17.99
N THR A 83 -6.05 -13.19 19.10
CA THR A 83 -6.54 -13.48 20.46
C THR A 83 -6.37 -12.23 21.32
N LYS A 84 -6.98 -12.19 22.52
CA LYS A 84 -6.82 -11.09 23.48
C LYS A 84 -5.50 -11.17 24.28
N SER A 85 -4.83 -12.32 24.27
CA SER A 85 -3.63 -12.56 25.07
C SER A 85 -2.39 -12.01 24.37
N GLU A 86 -1.82 -10.91 24.90
CA GLU A 86 -0.61 -10.28 24.35
C GLU A 86 0.56 -11.27 24.23
N ARG A 87 0.75 -12.12 25.24
CA ARG A 87 1.80 -13.14 25.24
C ARG A 87 1.64 -14.13 24.08
N LEU A 88 0.40 -14.57 23.82
CA LEU A 88 0.12 -15.48 22.71
C LEU A 88 0.29 -14.78 21.36
N ILE A 89 -0.18 -13.54 21.23
CA ILE A 89 0.04 -12.74 20.01
C ILE A 89 1.55 -12.73 19.68
N ARG A 90 2.40 -12.31 20.63
CA ARG A 90 3.85 -12.25 20.41
C ARG A 90 4.46 -13.61 20.05
N LYS A 91 3.96 -14.70 20.65
CA LYS A 91 4.42 -16.07 20.37
C LYS A 91 4.06 -16.52 18.96
N THR A 92 2.84 -16.21 18.50
CA THR A 92 2.28 -16.80 17.28
C THR A 92 2.51 -15.96 16.02
N LEU A 93 2.98 -14.71 16.13
CA LEU A 93 3.16 -13.79 15.00
C LEU A 93 3.91 -14.36 13.78
N ALA A 94 4.96 -15.15 14.01
CA ALA A 94 5.79 -15.73 12.94
C ALA A 94 5.39 -17.17 12.55
N MET A 95 4.33 -17.72 13.15
CA MET A 95 3.86 -19.08 12.90
C MET A 95 2.91 -19.13 11.71
N THR A 96 2.77 -20.31 11.10
CA THR A 96 1.75 -20.55 10.06
C THR A 96 0.34 -20.43 10.65
N PRO A 97 -0.71 -20.10 9.85
CA PRO A 97 -2.07 -19.97 10.36
C PRO A 97 -2.57 -21.20 11.12
N GLU A 98 -2.18 -22.39 10.69
CA GLU A 98 -2.52 -23.66 11.34
C GLU A 98 -1.87 -23.79 12.74
N GLU A 99 -0.61 -23.38 12.85
CA GLU A 99 0.14 -23.38 14.12
C GLU A 99 -0.38 -22.30 15.07
N GLN A 100 -0.66 -21.10 14.57
CA GLN A 100 -1.25 -20.01 15.35
C GLN A 100 -2.54 -20.46 16.03
N LYS A 101 -3.44 -21.08 15.27
CA LYS A 101 -4.71 -21.60 15.80
C LYS A 101 -4.47 -22.64 16.90
N ARG A 102 -3.61 -23.63 16.63
CA ARG A 102 -3.30 -24.71 17.57
C ARG A 102 -2.74 -24.18 18.89
N GLU A 103 -1.81 -23.22 18.82
CA GLU A 103 -1.18 -22.62 20.00
C GLU A 103 -2.14 -21.80 20.85
N ILE A 104 -3.07 -21.09 20.21
CA ILE A 104 -4.11 -20.32 20.92
C ILE A 104 -5.09 -21.28 21.61
N GLU A 105 -5.55 -22.32 20.91
CA GLU A 105 -6.47 -23.34 21.46
C GLU A 105 -5.82 -24.13 22.61
N ALA A 106 -4.56 -24.53 22.45
CA ALA A 106 -3.81 -25.25 23.49
C ALA A 106 -3.62 -24.43 24.77
N ALA A 107 -3.66 -23.10 24.68
CA ALA A 107 -3.60 -22.20 25.82
C ALA A 107 -4.97 -21.92 26.48
N GLY A 108 -6.05 -22.53 25.96
CA GLY A 108 -7.42 -22.32 26.45
C GLY A 108 -8.05 -20.99 26.02
N GLU A 109 -7.44 -20.29 25.05
CA GLU A 109 -7.96 -19.04 24.48
C GLU A 109 -8.75 -19.31 23.20
N ILE A 110 -9.64 -18.38 22.82
CA ILE A 110 -10.46 -18.50 21.61
C ILE A 110 -9.72 -17.86 20.43
N PRO A 111 -9.33 -18.63 19.39
CA PRO A 111 -8.74 -18.05 18.19
C PRO A 111 -9.82 -17.40 17.32
N ILE A 112 -9.58 -16.16 16.89
CA ILE A 112 -10.48 -15.42 15.99
C ILE A 112 -9.80 -15.30 14.63
N PHE A 113 -10.44 -15.84 13.58
CA PHE A 113 -9.91 -15.80 12.23
C PHE A 113 -9.91 -14.36 11.68
N SER A 114 -8.79 -13.95 11.09
CA SER A 114 -8.63 -12.68 10.38
C SER A 114 -7.73 -12.85 9.16
N TYR A 115 -7.68 -11.84 8.30
CA TYR A 115 -6.78 -11.81 7.16
C TYR A 115 -6.46 -10.38 6.73
N ASN A 116 -5.34 -10.22 6.04
CA ASN A 116 -5.01 -9.02 5.26
C ASN A 116 -4.92 -9.39 3.79
N GLN A 117 -5.31 -8.47 2.92
CA GLN A 117 -5.32 -8.67 1.48
C GLN A 117 -4.73 -7.44 0.80
N THR A 118 -3.82 -7.65 -0.13
CA THR A 118 -3.19 -6.58 -0.92
C THR A 118 -3.39 -6.88 -2.40
N ASP A 119 -3.60 -5.83 -3.19
CA ASP A 119 -4.02 -5.95 -4.58
C ASP A 119 -2.90 -6.47 -5.49
N PHE A 120 -1.64 -6.16 -5.18
CA PHE A 120 -0.50 -6.40 -6.07
C PHE A 120 0.73 -6.90 -5.31
N VAL A 121 1.01 -8.20 -5.39
CA VAL A 121 2.26 -8.83 -4.95
C VAL A 121 2.93 -9.50 -6.14
N LYS A 122 4.26 -9.36 -6.18
CA LYS A 122 5.13 -10.08 -7.09
C LYS A 122 6.51 -10.20 -6.47
N ASP A 123 7.08 -11.40 -6.51
CA ASP A 123 8.45 -11.68 -6.06
C ASP A 123 8.77 -11.05 -4.69
N ARG A 124 7.87 -11.24 -3.70
CA ARG A 124 7.98 -10.71 -2.33
C ARG A 124 8.06 -9.17 -2.25
N VAL A 125 7.46 -8.46 -3.19
CA VAL A 125 7.23 -7.01 -3.13
C VAL A 125 5.73 -6.78 -3.20
N ALA A 126 5.19 -5.95 -2.30
CA ALA A 126 3.80 -5.51 -2.36
C ALA A 126 3.71 -4.07 -2.86
N VAL A 127 2.76 -3.79 -3.76
CA VAL A 127 2.44 -2.45 -4.25
C VAL A 127 1.00 -2.14 -3.88
N GLU A 128 0.78 -0.99 -3.24
CA GLU A 128 -0.53 -0.41 -3.01
C GLU A 128 -0.61 0.91 -3.80
N VAL A 129 -1.73 1.10 -4.51
CA VAL A 129 -2.02 2.33 -5.27
C VAL A 129 -3.20 3.01 -4.62
N GLN A 130 -2.96 4.17 -4.02
CA GLN A 130 -3.92 4.74 -3.09
C GLN A 130 -4.46 6.10 -3.56
N PHE A 131 -5.55 6.01 -4.34
CA PHE A 131 -6.43 7.14 -4.66
C PHE A 131 -7.76 7.11 -3.90
N GLY A 132 -7.90 6.23 -2.90
CA GLY A 132 -9.06 6.07 -2.04
C GLY A 132 -9.16 7.12 -0.94
N LYS A 133 -9.87 6.82 0.16
CA LYS A 133 -9.98 7.76 1.29
C LYS A 133 -8.73 7.74 2.16
N TYR A 134 -8.37 8.87 2.74
CA TYR A 134 -7.19 9.04 3.61
C TYR A 134 -7.09 8.02 4.76
N SER A 135 -8.23 7.56 5.30
CA SER A 135 -8.28 6.61 6.41
C SER A 135 -7.64 5.26 6.09
N PHE A 136 -7.48 4.94 4.81
CA PHE A 136 -6.92 3.66 4.37
C PHE A 136 -5.40 3.67 4.32
N VAL A 137 -4.72 4.82 4.13
CA VAL A 137 -3.25 4.83 3.99
C VAL A 137 -2.54 4.45 5.28
N ALA A 138 -2.98 4.98 6.42
CA ALA A 138 -2.43 4.58 7.70
C ALA A 138 -2.61 3.08 7.95
N TYR A 139 -3.71 2.49 7.48
CA TYR A 139 -3.93 1.06 7.57
C TYR A 139 -3.01 0.28 6.62
N ASP A 140 -2.83 0.74 5.38
CA ASP A 140 -1.92 0.10 4.41
C ASP A 140 -0.46 0.10 4.92
N LEU A 141 0.02 1.26 5.38
CA LEU A 141 1.40 1.47 5.86
C LEU A 141 1.71 0.74 7.17
N PHE A 142 0.82 0.79 8.16
CA PHE A 142 1.11 0.30 9.52
C PHE A 142 0.49 -1.07 9.82
N VAL A 143 -0.50 -1.52 9.06
CA VAL A 143 -1.15 -2.82 9.29
C VAL A 143 -0.87 -3.78 8.16
N LYS A 144 -1.20 -3.44 6.91
CA LYS A 144 -1.10 -4.42 5.81
C LYS A 144 0.36 -4.73 5.47
N HIS A 145 1.16 -3.74 5.09
CA HIS A 145 2.57 -4.00 4.77
C HIS A 145 3.32 -4.67 5.93
N LEU A 146 3.04 -4.25 7.16
CA LEU A 146 3.63 -4.87 8.35
C LEU A 146 3.20 -6.33 8.51
N ALA A 147 1.92 -6.67 8.31
CA ALA A 147 1.44 -8.04 8.44
C ALA A 147 2.04 -8.97 7.37
N PHE A 148 2.15 -8.49 6.13
CA PHE A 148 2.81 -9.24 5.06
C PHE A 148 4.31 -9.41 5.32
N TYR A 149 4.97 -8.40 5.90
CA TYR A 149 6.39 -8.45 6.24
C TYR A 149 6.67 -9.40 7.42
N VAL A 150 5.92 -9.27 8.52
CA VAL A 150 6.06 -10.14 9.70
C VAL A 150 5.70 -11.58 9.39
N GLY A 151 4.72 -11.81 8.51
CA GLY A 151 4.36 -13.14 8.02
C GLY A 151 5.33 -13.73 6.99
N ASP A 152 6.45 -13.06 6.69
CA ASP A 152 7.45 -13.50 5.72
C ASP A 152 6.92 -13.64 4.27
N TYR A 153 5.97 -12.80 3.87
CA TYR A 153 5.42 -12.79 2.50
C TYR A 153 6.04 -11.73 1.59
N ILE A 154 6.55 -10.64 2.17
CA ILE A 154 7.22 -9.56 1.44
C ILE A 154 8.49 -9.12 2.15
N ASP A 155 9.43 -8.57 1.37
CA ASP A 155 10.64 -7.94 1.87
C ASP A 155 10.51 -6.41 1.87
N VAL A 156 9.71 -5.86 0.95
CA VAL A 156 9.50 -4.41 0.75
C VAL A 156 8.05 -4.12 0.35
N GLY A 157 7.47 -3.07 0.94
CA GLY A 157 6.22 -2.47 0.50
C GLY A 157 6.42 -1.21 -0.33
N ILE A 158 5.50 -0.91 -1.24
CA ILE A 158 5.53 0.28 -2.09
C ILE A 158 4.16 0.94 -2.04
N GLU A 159 4.14 2.22 -1.69
CA GLU A 159 2.93 3.03 -1.60
C GLU A 159 2.97 4.10 -2.69
N ILE A 160 2.04 4.05 -3.65
CA ILE A 160 1.93 5.02 -4.74
C ILE A 160 0.79 6.00 -4.44
N LEU A 161 1.15 7.28 -4.25
CA LEU A 161 0.24 8.35 -3.85
C LEU A 161 0.26 9.50 -4.85
N PRO A 162 -0.86 10.22 -5.04
CA PRO A 162 -0.82 11.46 -5.80
C PRO A 162 -0.03 12.52 -5.00
N MET A 163 0.76 13.34 -5.68
CA MET A 163 1.23 14.60 -5.10
C MET A 163 0.05 15.51 -4.77
N LYS A 164 0.22 16.46 -3.85
CA LYS A 164 -0.82 17.44 -3.55
C LYS A 164 -1.31 18.16 -4.81
N SER A 165 -0.40 18.47 -5.72
CA SER A 165 -0.68 19.08 -7.02
C SER A 165 -1.69 18.28 -7.87
N LEU A 166 -1.65 16.94 -7.83
CA LEU A 166 -2.64 16.10 -8.49
C LEU A 166 -3.92 15.98 -7.65
N GLN A 167 -3.78 15.76 -6.33
CA GLN A 167 -4.91 15.58 -5.42
C GLN A 167 -5.87 16.78 -5.42
N MET A 168 -5.37 18.00 -5.59
CA MET A 168 -6.15 19.24 -5.78
C MET A 168 -7.18 19.17 -6.93
N HIS A 169 -6.93 18.30 -7.90
CA HIS A 169 -7.79 18.05 -9.05
C HIS A 169 -8.55 16.72 -8.93
N MET A 170 -8.66 16.16 -7.74
CA MET A 170 -9.42 14.96 -7.41
C MET A 170 -10.52 15.30 -6.39
N SER A 171 -11.33 14.32 -6.00
CA SER A 171 -12.31 14.52 -4.92
C SER A 171 -11.64 14.80 -3.58
N SER A 172 -12.38 15.49 -2.70
CA SER A 172 -11.93 15.66 -1.32
C SER A 172 -11.75 14.33 -0.61
N GLY A 173 -10.78 14.28 0.30
CA GLY A 173 -10.49 13.09 1.12
C GLY A 173 -9.57 12.06 0.48
N VAL A 174 -9.11 12.28 -0.75
CA VAL A 174 -8.00 11.51 -1.35
C VAL A 174 -6.70 11.91 -0.63
N PRO A 175 -5.88 10.94 -0.15
CA PRO A 175 -4.60 11.21 0.48
C PRO A 175 -3.61 11.78 -0.54
N TYR A 176 -2.52 12.36 -0.06
CA TYR A 176 -1.47 12.92 -0.90
C TYR A 176 -0.10 12.67 -0.29
N TYR A 177 0.91 12.54 -1.14
CA TYR A 177 2.28 12.19 -0.78
C TYR A 177 2.81 12.99 0.40
N GLU A 178 2.69 14.31 0.37
CA GLU A 178 3.26 15.20 1.38
C GLU A 178 2.66 14.93 2.78
N GLY A 179 1.35 14.65 2.84
CA GLY A 179 0.66 14.35 4.10
C GLY A 179 1.06 12.99 4.66
N GLU A 180 1.17 11.97 3.81
CA GLU A 180 1.50 10.61 4.25
C GLU A 180 2.98 10.43 4.54
N PHE A 181 3.84 11.11 3.78
CA PHE A 181 5.25 11.25 4.09
C PHE A 181 5.45 11.89 5.48
N TYR A 182 4.72 12.97 5.77
CA TYR A 182 4.72 13.58 7.10
C TYR A 182 4.25 12.59 8.18
N ASN A 183 3.21 11.78 7.89
CA ASN A 183 2.69 10.77 8.81
C ASN A 183 3.68 9.65 9.13
N ILE A 184 4.59 9.32 8.21
CA ILE A 184 5.67 8.35 8.43
C ILE A 184 6.81 8.99 9.20
N VAL A 185 7.33 10.13 8.73
CA VAL A 185 8.48 10.79 9.38
C VAL A 185 8.19 11.14 10.84
N ARG A 186 6.95 11.59 11.16
CA ARG A 186 6.57 11.93 12.53
C ARG A 186 6.60 10.75 13.51
N GLN A 187 6.60 9.50 13.03
CA GLN A 187 6.73 8.32 13.91
C GLN A 187 8.14 8.15 14.48
N GLY A 188 9.12 8.85 13.90
CA GLY A 188 10.54 8.69 14.22
C GLY A 188 11.23 7.67 13.31
N ARG A 189 12.55 7.60 13.45
CA ARG A 189 13.39 6.73 12.61
C ARG A 189 13.07 5.26 12.87
N GLY A 190 12.99 4.49 11.78
CA GLY A 190 12.80 3.03 11.83
C GLY A 190 11.37 2.57 12.11
N VAL A 191 10.39 3.48 12.10
CA VAL A 191 8.97 3.14 12.24
C VAL A 191 8.22 3.52 10.95
N PRO A 192 7.44 2.61 10.34
CA PRO A 192 7.22 1.21 10.74
C PRO A 192 8.45 0.31 10.48
N ALA A 193 8.47 -0.90 11.04
CA ALA A 193 9.61 -1.81 10.93
C ALA A 193 9.76 -2.48 9.53
N VAL A 194 8.75 -2.36 8.68
CA VAL A 194 8.78 -2.86 7.29
C VAL A 194 9.51 -1.83 6.40
N PRO A 195 10.44 -2.26 5.53
CA PRO A 195 11.01 -1.38 4.49
C PRO A 195 9.95 -0.93 3.49
N LEU A 196 9.92 0.37 3.21
CA LEU A 196 8.90 0.97 2.35
C LEU A 196 9.50 1.91 1.30
N ILE A 197 8.82 2.01 0.17
CA ILE A 197 9.07 3.03 -0.84
C ILE A 197 7.79 3.84 -1.02
N ILE A 198 7.81 5.12 -0.66
CA ILE A 198 6.68 6.01 -0.91
C ILE A 198 6.96 6.76 -2.20
N ILE A 199 6.02 6.76 -3.13
CA ILE A 199 6.17 7.40 -4.43
C ILE A 199 5.07 8.42 -4.63
N GLY A 200 5.46 9.68 -4.82
CA GLY A 200 4.55 10.77 -5.16
C GLY A 200 4.47 10.95 -6.68
N ILE A 201 3.28 10.87 -7.26
CA ILE A 201 3.07 10.99 -8.71
C ILE A 201 2.17 12.16 -9.11
N ALA A 202 2.39 12.66 -10.32
CA ALA A 202 1.56 13.69 -10.96
C ALA A 202 1.39 13.36 -12.45
N PRO A 203 0.42 13.98 -13.15
CA PRO A 203 0.31 13.89 -14.61
C PRO A 203 1.65 14.18 -15.30
#